data_AF-A0A354Q5G8-F1
#
_entry.id   AF-A0A354Q5G8-F1
#
_cell.length_a   1.000
_cell.length_b   1.000
_cell.length_c   1.000
_cell.angle_alpha   90.00
_cell.angle_beta   90.00
_cell.angle_gamma   90.00
#
_symmetry.space_group_name_H-M   'P 1'
#
loop_
_entity.id
_entity.type
_entity.pdbx_description
1 polymer ?
#
loop_
_entity_poly.entity_id
_entity_poly.type
_entity_poly.pdbx_seq_one_letter_code
_entity_poly.pdbx_strand_id
1 'polypeptide(L)' 'MSGSFYSKFVFPYLCELTMSGKSLSGFRQDALQEINGEVLEIGFGTGLNLPHFPETVQKIDAVDVNPRMH' A
#
# COMPACT_ATOMS: atom_id res chain seq x y z
N MET A 1 -9.26 -9.79 -15.77
CA MET A 1 -8.59 -9.44 -17.04
C MET A 1 -7.10 -9.77 -16.89
N SER A 2 -6.49 -10.51 -17.81
CA SER A 2 -5.06 -10.82 -17.72
C SER A 2 -4.25 -9.54 -17.97
N GLY A 3 -3.70 -8.94 -16.91
CA GLY A 3 -2.86 -7.74 -17.05
C GLY A 3 -1.70 -7.93 -18.03
N SER A 4 -1.31 -6.85 -18.72
CA SER A 4 -0.15 -6.79 -19.62
C SER A 4 1.14 -7.24 -18.91
N PHE A 5 2.14 -7.71 -19.67
CA PHE A 5 3.47 -8.04 -19.15
C PHE A 5 4.05 -6.92 -18.30
N TYR A 6 3.88 -5.66 -18.73
CA TYR A 6 4.29 -4.47 -17.99
C TYR A 6 3.65 -4.42 -16.60
N SER A 7 2.32 -4.56 -16.51
CA SER A 7 1.57 -4.50 -15.25
C SER A 7 1.96 -5.60 -14.26
N LYS A 8 2.38 -6.77 -14.76
CA LYS A 8 2.73 -7.93 -13.93
C LYS A 8 4.17 -7.95 -13.43
N PHE A 9 5.10 -7.40 -14.21
CA PHE A 9 6.53 -7.61 -13.99
C PHE A 9 7.39 -6.36 -13.98
N VAL A 10 6.92 -5.24 -14.53
CA VAL A 10 7.71 -4.00 -14.59
C VAL A 10 7.13 -2.97 -13.63
N PHE A 11 5.82 -2.74 -13.73
CA PHE A 11 5.11 -1.75 -12.92
C PHE A 11 5.28 -1.93 -11.41
N PRO A 12 5.14 -3.14 -10.81
CA PRO A 12 5.22 -3.28 -9.35
C PRO A 12 6.56 -2.79 -8.78
N TYR A 13 7.67 -3.15 -9.41
CA TYR A 13 9.01 -2.75 -8.96
C TYR A 13 9.28 -1.26 -9.17
N LEU A 14 8.83 -0.68 -10.29
CA LEU A 14 8.94 0.76 -10.51
C LEU A 14 8.10 1.55 -9.51
N CYS A 15 6.87 1.09 -9.27
CA CYS A 15 5.97 1.69 -8.29
C CYS A 15 6.64 1.67 -6.91
N GLU A 16 7.12 0.51 -6.45
CA GLU A 16 7.84 0.36 -5.19
C GLU A 16 9.03 1.32 -5.08
N LEU A 17 9.89 1.37 -6.11
CA LEU A 17 11.07 2.23 -6.11
C LEU A 17 10.71 3.72 -6.02
N THR A 18 9.66 4.14 -6.73
CA THR A 18 9.21 5.54 -6.72
C THR A 18 8.49 5.92 -5.42
N MET A 19 7.74 4.98 -4.84
CA MET A 19 6.85 5.23 -3.71
C MET A 19 7.50 4.99 -2.34
N SER A 20 8.61 4.24 -2.27
CA SER A 20 9.35 3.93 -1.03
C SER A 20 10.24 5.08 -0.53
N GLY A 21 10.28 6.21 -1.25
CA GLY A 21 11.08 7.38 -0.86
C GLY A 21 10.72 7.92 0.54
N LYS A 22 11.74 8.29 1.32
CA LYS A 22 11.59 8.80 2.70
C LYS A 22 10.66 10.01 2.83
N SER A 23 10.58 10.85 1.79
CA SER A 23 9.67 12.01 1.80
C SER A 23 8.20 11.58 1.87
N LEU A 24 7.82 10.45 1.25
CA LEU A 24 6.44 9.95 1.28
C LEU A 24 6.11 9.26 2.61
N SER A 25 7.11 8.73 3.31
CA SER A 25 6.93 8.11 4.62
C SER A 25 6.31 9.07 5.64
N GLY A 26 6.72 10.34 5.66
CA GLY A 26 6.14 11.34 6.57
C GLY A 26 4.67 11.60 6.26
N PHE A 27 4.33 11.79 4.98
CA PHE A 27 2.94 11.96 4.55
C PHE A 27 2.06 10.75 4.88
N ARG A 28 2.59 9.52 4.79
CA ARG A 28 1.87 8.32 5.22
C ARG A 28 1.58 8.33 6.71
N GLN A 29 2.58 8.67 7.52
CA GLN A 29 2.40 8.76 8.97
C GLN A 29 1.33 9.80 9.31
N ASP A 30 1.42 11.00 8.74
CA ASP A 30 0.46 12.08 9.01
C ASP A 30 -0.97 11.71 8.62
N ALA A 31 -1.14 10.99 7.50
CA ALA A 31 -2.45 10.57 7.00
C ALA A 31 -3.06 9.40 7.78
N LEU A 32 -2.24 8.51 8.35
CA LEU A 32 -2.69 7.25 8.94
C LEU A 32 -2.73 7.27 10.48
N GLN A 33 -2.05 8.21 11.13
CA GLN A 33 -1.88 8.24 12.59
C GLN A 33 -3.19 8.27 13.41
N GLU A 34 -4.29 8.77 12.87
CA GLU A 34 -5.57 8.88 13.58
C GLU A 34 -6.53 7.70 13.29
N ILE A 35 -6.12 6.77 12.42
CA ILE A 35 -6.94 5.61 12.03
C ILE A 35 -7.06 4.61 13.18
N ASN A 36 -8.22 4.01 13.35
CA ASN A 36 -8.50 3.07 14.42
C ASN A 36 -9.57 2.05 14.02
N GLY A 37 -9.64 0.94 14.75
CA GLY A 37 -10.67 -0.09 14.54
C GLY A 37 -10.38 -0.99 13.34
N GLU A 38 -11.40 -1.25 12.53
CA GLU A 38 -11.31 -2.09 11.33
C GLU A 38 -11.18 -1.24 10.06
N VAL A 39 -10.17 -1.52 9.24
CA VAL A 39 -9.82 -0.72 8.06
C VAL A 39 -9.98 -1.54 6.78
N LEU A 40 -10.58 -0.93 5.75
CA LEU A 40 -10.55 -1.44 4.38
C LEU A 40 -9.55 -0.63 3.55
N GLU A 41 -8.41 -1.22 3.22
CA GLU A 41 -7.40 -0.60 2.35
C GLU A 41 -7.68 -0.96 0.89
N ILE A 42 -8.01 0.04 0.08
CA ILE A 42 -8.29 -0.11 -1.35
C ILE A 42 -7.07 0.33 -2.17
N GLY A 43 -6.58 -0.55 -3.03
CA GLY A 43 -5.34 -0.31 -3.78
C GLY A 43 -4.11 -0.49 -2.89
N PHE A 44 -4.10 -1.59 -2.13
CA PHE A 44 -3.06 -1.93 -1.15
C PHE A 44 -1.63 -1.86 -1.72
N GLY A 45 -1.49 -2.08 -3.03
CA GLY A 45 -0.22 -2.01 -3.70
C GLY A 45 0.79 -2.96 -3.05
N THR A 46 2.00 -2.45 -2.81
CA THR A 46 3.09 -3.18 -2.18
C THR A 46 3.07 -3.10 -0.64
N GLY A 47 2.01 -2.55 -0.05
CA GLY A 47 1.86 -2.51 1.40
C GLY A 47 2.73 -1.45 2.11
N LEU A 48 3.25 -0.45 1.42
CA LEU A 48 4.07 0.61 2.02
C LEU A 48 3.36 1.42 3.13
N ASN A 49 2.03 1.35 3.22
CA ASN A 49 1.25 1.99 4.27
C ASN A 49 1.23 1.18 5.59
N LEU A 50 1.50 -0.13 5.56
CA LEU A 50 1.39 -1.00 6.73
C LEU A 50 2.18 -0.51 7.96
N PRO A 51 3.44 -0.09 7.83
CA PRO A 51 4.24 0.36 8.97
C PRO A 51 3.75 1.65 9.61
N HIS A 52 2.80 2.35 8.98
CA HIS A 52 2.29 3.65 9.41
C HIS A 52 0.91 3.56 10.06
N PHE A 53 0.25 2.39 10.02
CA PHE A 53 -0.97 2.19 10.79
C PHE A 53 -0.65 2.11 12.28
N PRO A 54 -1.37 2.85 13.14
CA PRO A 54 -1.18 2.81 14.58
C PRO A 54 -1.69 1.50 15.18
N GLU A 55 -1.22 1.15 16.39
CA GLU A 55 -1.66 -0.04 17.14
C GLU A 55 -3.15 -0.03 17.49
N THR A 56 -3.83 1.13 17.37
CA THR A 56 -5.28 1.27 17.52
C THR A 56 -6.08 0.57 16.42
N VAL A 57 -5.42 0.18 15.33
CA VAL A 57 -6.01 -0.63 14.26
C VAL A 57 -6.04 -2.10 14.68
N GLN A 58 -7.24 -2.67 14.69
CA GLN A 58 -7.49 -4.05 15.12
C GLN A 58 -7.44 -5.03 13.95
N LYS A 59 -7.79 -4.55 12.75
CA LYS A 59 -7.85 -5.36 11.53
C LYS A 59 -7.69 -4.49 10.29
N ILE A 60 -6.99 -5.02 9.29
CA ILE A 60 -6.90 -4.43 7.96
C ILE A 60 -7.33 -5.48 6.95
N ASP A 61 -8.43 -5.24 6.26
CA ASP A 61 -8.80 -5.96 5.05
C ASP A 61 -8.24 -5.18 3.85
N ALA A 62 -7.40 -5.83 3.04
CA ALA A 62 -6.72 -5.20 1.92
C ALA A 62 -7.22 -5.75 0.59
N VAL A 63 -7.46 -4.88 -0.39
CA VAL A 63 -7.84 -5.27 -1.74
C VAL A 63 -6.96 -4.58 -2.78
N ASP A 64 -6.48 -5.34 -3.76
CA ASP A 64 -5.81 -4.82 -4.94
C ASP A 64 -6.22 -5.61 -6.18
N VAL A 65 -6.32 -4.91 -7.31
CA VAL A 65 -6.70 -5.52 -8.60
C VAL A 65 -5.52 -6.24 -9.26
N ASN A 66 -4.28 -5.88 -8.89
CA ASN A 66 -3.07 -6.44 -9.46
C ASN A 66 -2.47 -7.48 -8.50
N PRO A 67 -2.55 -8.78 -8.83
CA PRO A 67 -2.06 -9.85 -7.97
C PRO A 67 -0.53 -9.88 -7.83
N ARG A 68 0.19 -9.00 -8.55
CA ARG A 68 1.65 -8.90 -8.53
C ARG A 68 2.17 -7.70 -7.73
N MET A 69 1.29 -6.97 -7.05
CA MET A 69 1.69 -5.96 -6.07
C MET A 69 1.96 -6.67 -4.75
N HIS A 70 3.23 -6.82 -4.40
CA HIS A 70 3.75 -7.42 -3.16
C HIS A 70 5.17 -6.93 -2.91
#